data_AF-A0A352EDY1-F1
#
_entry.id   AF-A0A352EDY1-F1
#
_cell.length_a   1.000
_cell.length_b   1.000
_cell.length_c   1.000
_cell.angle_alpha   90.00
_cell.angle_beta   90.00
_cell.angle_gamma   90.00
#
_symmetry.space_group_name_H-M   'P 1'
#
loop_
_entity.id
_entity.type
_entity.pdbx_description
1 polymer ?
#
loop_
_entity_poly.entity_id
_entity_poly.type
_entity_poly.pdbx_seq_one_letter_code
_entity_poly.pdbx_strand_id
1 'polypeptide(L)'
;MAFELIWIFIQASRGSLSHFNTSSTFEGVMFALMGIGIATSTSWTLLLFKWTFRSDFRMHPGILWSLRFGILYFVLFGFSGFIMGASLSHTVGSPDGGLSLPILNWSLEYGDLRIPHFLGLHALQLLPLIANITKMKGLGAIILSLIYGMTCMSLLYVVLQGNSPF
;
A
#
# COMPACT_ATOMS: atom_id res chain seq x y z
N MET A 1 -2.37 1.99 15.21
CA MET A 1 -1.35 2.96 14.76
C MET A 1 -0.38 3.43 15.85
N ALA A 2 -0.84 3.88 17.04
CA ALA A 2 0.10 4.36 18.06
C ALA A 2 1.05 3.26 18.58
N PHE A 3 0.52 2.05 18.80
CA PHE A 3 1.30 0.88 19.19
C PHE A 3 2.42 0.58 18.19
N GLU A 4 2.08 0.53 16.90
CA GLU A 4 2.98 0.17 15.81
C GLU A 4 4.08 1.21 15.65
N LEU A 5 3.75 2.50 15.74
CA LEU A 5 4.74 3.57 15.69
C LEU A 5 5.72 3.48 16.86
N ILE A 6 5.22 3.29 18.09
CA ILE A 6 6.07 3.11 19.27
C ILE A 6 7.01 1.92 19.09
N TRP A 7 6.47 0.78 18.63
CA TRP A 7 7.28 -0.41 18.43
C TRP A 7 8.32 -0.24 17.32
N ILE A 8 7.97 0.41 16.21
CA ILE A 8 8.91 0.75 15.13
C ILE A 8 10.06 1.60 15.67
N PHE A 9 9.78 2.61 16.50
CA PHE A 9 10.83 3.44 17.10
C PHE A 9 11.75 2.64 18.03
N ILE A 10 11.19 1.75 18.85
CA ILE A 10 11.99 0.86 19.72
C ILE A 10 12.91 -0.01 18.88
N GLN A 11 12.39 -0.67 17.84
CA GLN A 11 13.20 -1.56 16.99
C GLN A 11 14.28 -0.79 16.21
N ALA A 12 13.94 0.39 15.69
CA ALA A 12 14.90 1.27 15.05
C ALA A 12 16.04 1.67 16.00
N SER A 13 15.74 1.98 17.26
CA SER A 13 16.75 2.31 18.28
C SER A 13 17.69 1.13 18.61
N ARG A 14 17.20 -0.11 18.42
CA ARG A 14 17.97 -1.35 18.59
C ARG A 14 18.73 -1.77 17.33
N GLY A 15 18.59 -1.03 16.22
CA GLY A 15 19.12 -1.44 14.92
C GLY A 15 18.51 -2.75 14.41
N SER A 16 17.27 -3.04 14.80
CA SER A 16 16.57 -4.29 14.47
C SER A 16 15.35 -4.02 13.60
N LEU A 17 14.91 -5.05 12.87
CA LEU A 17 13.71 -4.99 12.05
C LEU A 17 12.45 -5.03 12.93
N SER A 18 11.45 -4.21 12.59
CA SER A 18 10.11 -4.29 13.19
C SER A 18 9.20 -5.26 12.44
N HIS A 19 9.31 -5.29 11.11
CA HIS A 19 8.59 -6.21 10.23
C HIS A 19 9.54 -7.35 9.82
N PHE A 20 9.00 -8.56 9.70
CA PHE A 20 9.74 -9.81 9.41
C PHE A 20 10.66 -10.29 10.54
N ASN A 21 10.68 -9.63 11.70
CA ASN A 21 11.51 -10.05 12.81
C ASN A 21 10.83 -11.17 13.61
N THR A 22 11.27 -12.40 13.37
CA THR A 22 10.85 -13.59 14.10
C THR A 22 12.01 -14.24 14.86
N SER A 23 13.03 -13.45 15.22
CA SER A 23 14.24 -13.95 15.90
C SER A 23 13.99 -14.54 17.29
N SER A 24 12.90 -14.15 17.95
CA SER A 24 12.41 -14.77 19.18
C SER A 24 10.89 -14.82 19.20
N THR A 25 10.32 -15.60 20.12
CA THR A 25 8.86 -15.68 20.33
C THR A 25 8.26 -14.30 20.61
N PHE A 26 8.93 -13.47 21.40
CA PHE A 26 8.45 -12.13 21.72
C PHE A 26 8.41 -11.23 20.48
N GLU A 27 9.48 -11.22 19.68
CA GLU A 27 9.56 -10.41 18.44
C GLU A 27 8.50 -10.86 17.43
N GLY A 28 8.31 -12.17 17.28
CA GLY A 28 7.27 -12.73 16.41
C GLY A 28 5.84 -12.37 16.86
N VAL A 29 5.57 -12.36 18.17
CA VAL A 29 4.29 -11.91 18.71
C VAL A 29 4.08 -10.41 18.46
N MET A 30 5.11 -9.58 18.67
CA MET A 30 5.03 -8.14 18.38
C MET A 30 4.76 -7.90 16.89
N PHE A 31 5.46 -8.60 16.00
CA PHE A 31 5.23 -8.52 14.55
C PHE A 31 3.78 -8.92 14.18
N ALA A 32 3.25 -9.99 14.77
CA ALA A 32 1.86 -10.40 14.54
C ALA A 32 0.84 -9.35 15.03
N LEU A 33 1.07 -8.76 16.22
CA LEU A 33 0.22 -7.69 16.74
C LEU A 33 0.22 -6.45 15.85
N MET A 34 1.37 -6.09 15.29
CA MET A 34 1.43 -5.01 14.29
C MET A 34 0.58 -5.34 13.07
N GLY A 35 0.69 -6.56 12.54
CA GLY A 35 -0.11 -7.02 11.41
C GLY A 35 -1.62 -6.89 11.67
N ILE A 36 -2.08 -7.30 12.86
CA ILE A 36 -3.49 -7.17 13.27
C ILE A 36 -3.91 -5.69 13.35
N GLY A 37 -3.08 -4.84 13.96
CA GLY A 37 -3.35 -3.42 14.09
C GLY A 37 -3.42 -2.71 12.73
N ILE A 38 -2.51 -3.03 11.81
CA ILE A 38 -2.51 -2.53 10.43
C ILE A 38 -3.75 -3.03 9.68
N ALA A 39 -4.08 -4.32 9.72
CA ALA A 39 -5.30 -4.85 9.09
C ALA A 39 -6.56 -4.15 9.60
N THR A 40 -6.64 -3.94 10.91
CA THR A 40 -7.79 -3.28 11.54
C THR A 40 -7.89 -1.83 11.05
N SER A 41 -6.80 -1.08 11.06
CA SER A 41 -6.77 0.30 10.58
C SER A 41 -7.10 0.41 9.09
N THR A 42 -6.52 -0.47 8.26
CA THR A 42 -6.78 -0.49 6.82
C THR A 42 -8.23 -0.84 6.52
N SER A 43 -8.79 -1.83 7.20
CA SER A 43 -10.21 -2.21 7.08
C SER A 43 -11.13 -1.09 7.55
N TRP A 44 -10.75 -0.35 8.59
CA TRP A 44 -11.52 0.79 9.08
C TRP A 44 -11.65 1.90 8.04
N THR A 45 -10.62 2.14 7.24
CA THR A 45 -10.67 3.09 6.11
C THR A 45 -11.78 2.74 5.11
N LEU A 46 -12.10 1.45 4.93
CA LEU A 46 -13.20 1.03 4.06
C LEU A 46 -14.57 1.54 4.56
N LEU A 47 -14.75 1.76 5.87
CA LEU A 47 -15.99 2.34 6.39
C LEU A 47 -16.22 3.77 5.88
N LEU A 48 -15.15 4.52 5.63
CA LEU A 48 -15.23 5.87 5.06
C LEU A 48 -15.77 5.85 3.63
N PHE A 49 -15.56 4.75 2.89
CA PHE A 49 -16.10 4.57 1.53
C PHE A 49 -17.62 4.73 1.52
N LYS A 50 -18.32 4.12 2.50
CA LYS A 50 -19.79 4.20 2.64
C LYS A 50 -20.26 5.65 2.79
N TRP A 51 -19.52 6.48 3.53
CA TRP A 51 -19.91 7.87 3.76
C TRP A 51 -19.82 8.73 2.51
N THR A 52 -18.98 8.36 1.52
CA THR A 52 -18.90 9.06 0.23
C THR A 52 -20.19 8.98 -0.61
N PHE A 53 -21.16 8.16 -0.21
CA PHE A 53 -22.46 8.01 -0.89
C PHE A 53 -23.62 8.65 -0.13
N ARG A 54 -23.37 9.30 1.02
CA ARG A 54 -24.45 10.02 1.72
C ARG A 54 -24.86 11.28 0.94
N SER A 55 -26.13 11.64 1.01
CA SER A 55 -26.73 12.75 0.25
C SER A 55 -26.24 14.14 0.68
N ASP A 56 -25.75 14.26 1.92
CA ASP A 56 -25.15 15.47 2.48
C ASP A 56 -23.66 15.62 2.12
N PHE A 57 -23.02 14.57 1.60
CA PHE A 57 -21.60 14.58 1.23
C PHE A 57 -21.37 15.30 -0.10
N ARG A 58 -21.09 16.61 -0.04
CA ARG A 58 -20.91 17.47 -1.22
C ARG A 58 -19.43 17.75 -1.48
N MET A 59 -18.96 17.36 -2.67
CA MET A 59 -17.60 17.60 -3.14
C MET A 59 -17.59 17.71 -4.67
N HIS A 60 -16.57 18.35 -5.24
CA HIS A 60 -16.40 18.40 -6.70
C HIS A 60 -16.42 16.97 -7.29
N PRO A 61 -17.19 16.68 -8.37
CA PRO A 61 -17.41 15.31 -8.84
C PRO A 61 -16.12 14.53 -9.14
N GLY A 62 -15.09 15.19 -9.69
CA GLY A 62 -13.81 14.52 -9.94
C GLY A 62 -13.10 14.09 -8.66
N ILE A 63 -13.07 14.95 -7.65
CA ILE A 63 -12.43 14.64 -6.36
C ILE A 63 -13.20 13.51 -5.66
N LEU A 64 -14.53 13.53 -5.73
CA LEU A 64 -15.36 12.48 -5.13
C LEU A 64 -15.10 11.09 -5.74
N TRP A 65 -15.02 10.99 -7.06
CA TRP A 65 -14.72 9.73 -7.73
C TRP A 65 -13.27 9.28 -7.47
N SER A 66 -12.30 10.19 -7.52
CA SER A 66 -10.93 9.90 -7.15
C SER A 66 -10.79 9.40 -5.71
N LEU A 67 -11.54 9.98 -4.76
CA LEU A 67 -11.55 9.55 -3.36
C LEU A 67 -12.11 8.13 -3.21
N ARG A 68 -13.20 7.82 -3.91
CA ARG A 68 -13.81 6.48 -3.90
C ARG A 68 -12.83 5.42 -4.38
N PHE A 69 -12.21 5.63 -5.54
CA PHE A 69 -11.20 4.70 -6.06
C PHE A 69 -9.94 4.67 -5.19
N GLY A 70 -9.49 5.83 -4.70
CA GLY A 70 -8.35 5.92 -3.79
C GLY A 70 -8.52 5.08 -2.52
N ILE A 71 -9.71 5.11 -1.91
CA ILE A 71 -10.02 4.25 -0.74
C ILE A 71 -9.97 2.78 -1.13
N LEU A 72 -10.61 2.40 -2.26
CA LEU A 72 -10.63 1.01 -2.70
C LEU A 72 -9.21 0.48 -2.97
N TYR A 73 -8.38 1.24 -3.68
CA TYR A 73 -7.01 0.82 -3.98
C TYR A 73 -6.12 0.82 -2.74
N PHE A 74 -6.25 1.81 -1.85
CA PHE A 74 -5.54 1.81 -0.57
C PHE A 74 -5.82 0.53 0.23
N VAL A 75 -7.08 0.11 0.30
CA VAL A 75 -7.46 -1.10 1.04
C VAL A 75 -6.95 -2.35 0.31
N LEU A 76 -7.24 -2.49 -0.99
CA LEU A 76 -6.89 -3.68 -1.76
C LEU A 76 -5.37 -3.92 -1.79
N PHE A 77 -4.58 -2.89 -2.12
CA PHE A 77 -3.13 -3.00 -2.15
C PHE A 77 -2.50 -2.89 -0.77
N GLY A 78 -3.15 -2.27 0.21
CA GLY A 78 -2.71 -2.33 1.61
C GLY A 78 -2.62 -3.77 2.11
N PHE A 79 -3.54 -4.65 1.67
CA PHE A 79 -3.48 -6.07 2.00
C PHE A 79 -2.37 -6.85 1.29
N SER A 80 -1.73 -6.32 0.24
CA SER A 80 -0.52 -6.98 -0.30
C SER A 80 0.64 -7.00 0.70
N GLY A 81 0.59 -6.16 1.75
CA GLY A 81 1.49 -6.25 2.90
C GLY A 81 1.43 -7.60 3.62
N PHE A 82 0.28 -8.28 3.62
CA PHE A 82 0.16 -9.63 4.17
C PHE A 82 0.85 -10.69 3.31
N ILE A 83 0.92 -10.48 1.99
CA ILE A 83 1.69 -11.36 1.11
C ILE A 83 3.16 -11.32 1.53
N MET A 84 3.71 -10.11 1.67
CA MET A 84 5.09 -9.92 2.14
C MET A 84 5.30 -10.47 3.56
N GLY A 85 4.34 -10.23 4.46
CA GLY A 85 4.40 -10.72 5.84
C GLY A 85 4.40 -12.24 5.93
N ALA A 86 3.63 -12.92 5.09
CA ALA A 86 3.57 -14.37 5.03
C ALA A 86 4.84 -14.99 4.41
N SER A 87 5.47 -14.31 3.44
CA SER A 87 6.74 -14.75 2.84
C SER A 87 7.97 -14.36 3.65
N LEU A 88 7.83 -13.51 4.69
CA LEU A 88 8.95 -12.88 5.41
C LEU A 88 9.98 -12.24 4.45
N SER A 89 9.49 -11.75 3.30
CA SER A 89 10.29 -11.27 2.19
C SER A 89 9.44 -10.30 1.37
N HIS A 90 10.08 -9.33 0.74
CA HIS A 90 9.42 -8.44 -0.21
C HIS A 90 9.82 -8.73 -1.66
N THR A 91 10.92 -9.46 -1.86
CA THR A 91 11.38 -9.94 -3.18
C THR A 91 10.76 -11.29 -3.50
N VAL A 92 10.32 -11.45 -4.74
CA VAL A 92 9.74 -12.67 -5.31
C VAL A 92 10.70 -13.21 -6.35
N GLY A 93 11.06 -14.49 -6.25
CA GLY A 93 12.01 -15.15 -7.16
C GLY A 93 13.46 -15.13 -6.69
N SER A 94 13.78 -14.38 -5.63
CA SER A 94 15.12 -14.33 -5.02
C SER A 94 15.04 -13.85 -3.57
N PRO A 95 16.04 -14.15 -2.71
CA PRO A 95 16.17 -13.50 -1.41
C PRO A 95 16.31 -11.97 -1.50
N ASP A 96 15.86 -11.28 -0.45
CA ASP A 96 16.05 -9.84 -0.31
C ASP A 96 17.56 -9.47 -0.26
N GLY A 97 17.92 -8.32 -0.84
CA GLY A 97 19.28 -7.76 -0.78
C GLY A 97 20.09 -7.75 -2.09
N GLY A 98 19.47 -8.10 -3.22
CA GLY A 98 20.06 -7.97 -4.56
C GLY A 98 20.23 -6.54 -5.07
N LEU A 99 20.64 -6.38 -6.34
CA LEU A 99 20.80 -5.06 -6.95
C LEU A 99 19.47 -4.31 -6.95
N SER A 100 19.50 -3.06 -6.47
CA SER A 100 18.29 -2.30 -6.15
C SER A 100 18.42 -0.82 -6.49
N LEU A 101 17.28 -0.15 -6.66
CA LEU A 101 17.25 1.30 -6.88
C LEU A 101 17.86 2.07 -5.70
N PRO A 102 18.61 3.16 -5.95
CA PRO A 102 19.08 4.03 -4.89
C PRO A 102 17.87 4.60 -4.11
N ILE A 103 18.03 4.76 -2.79
CA ILE A 103 17.04 5.31 -1.85
C ILE A 103 15.83 4.39 -1.60
N LEU A 104 15.09 4.00 -2.63
CA LEU A 104 13.89 3.17 -2.49
C LEU A 104 14.22 1.70 -2.17
N ASN A 105 15.41 1.27 -2.58
CA ASN A 105 15.90 -0.08 -2.43
C ASN A 105 15.03 -1.15 -3.12
N TRP A 106 14.21 -0.77 -4.11
CA TRP A 106 13.40 -1.72 -4.88
C TRP A 106 14.27 -2.56 -5.81
N SER A 107 14.04 -3.87 -5.87
CA SER A 107 14.83 -4.78 -6.70
C SER A 107 14.79 -4.37 -8.17
N LEU A 108 15.96 -4.36 -8.80
CA LEU A 108 16.12 -4.16 -10.25
C LEU A 108 16.12 -5.47 -11.03
N GLU A 109 16.34 -6.60 -10.33
CA GLU A 109 16.56 -7.91 -10.95
C GLU A 109 15.35 -8.82 -10.85
N TYR A 110 14.57 -8.69 -9.76
CA TYR A 110 13.47 -9.59 -9.42
C TYR A 110 12.20 -8.81 -9.09
N GLY A 111 11.08 -9.54 -8.97
CA GLY A 111 9.81 -8.95 -8.57
C GLY A 111 9.87 -8.39 -7.15
N ASP A 112 9.46 -7.14 -6.95
CA ASP A 112 9.40 -6.49 -5.64
C ASP A 112 7.98 -6.04 -5.28
N LEU A 113 7.38 -6.71 -4.29
CA LEU A 113 5.99 -6.47 -3.86
C LEU A 113 5.75 -5.07 -3.30
N ARG A 114 6.81 -4.36 -2.89
CA ARG A 114 6.70 -2.99 -2.39
C ARG A 114 6.27 -2.03 -3.49
N ILE A 115 6.57 -2.29 -4.75
CA ILE A 115 6.24 -1.40 -5.88
C ILE A 115 4.70 -1.27 -6.03
N PRO A 116 3.94 -2.35 -6.31
CA PRO A 116 2.48 -2.25 -6.40
C PRO A 116 1.83 -1.89 -5.06
N HIS A 117 2.41 -2.31 -3.94
CA HIS A 117 1.95 -1.93 -2.60
C HIS A 117 2.01 -0.41 -2.39
N PHE A 118 3.17 0.19 -2.67
CA PHE A 118 3.41 1.63 -2.53
C PHE A 118 2.45 2.44 -3.38
N LEU A 119 2.34 2.12 -4.68
CA LEU A 119 1.43 2.83 -5.57
C LEU A 119 -0.02 2.69 -5.08
N GLY A 120 -0.47 1.47 -4.80
CA GLY A 120 -1.84 1.26 -4.33
C GLY A 120 -2.16 1.99 -3.01
N LEU A 121 -1.23 2.02 -2.05
CA LEU A 121 -1.35 2.84 -0.83
C LEU A 121 -1.45 4.34 -1.16
N HIS A 122 -0.64 4.83 -2.09
CA HIS A 122 -0.60 6.25 -2.45
C HIS A 122 -1.77 6.71 -3.34
N ALA A 123 -2.63 5.79 -3.80
CA ALA A 123 -3.82 6.12 -4.58
C ALA A 123 -4.76 7.10 -3.83
N LEU A 124 -4.87 6.96 -2.50
CA LEU A 124 -5.73 7.80 -1.66
C LEU A 124 -5.26 9.25 -1.59
N GLN A 125 -3.96 9.50 -1.78
CA GLN A 125 -3.37 10.84 -1.83
C GLN A 125 -3.33 11.37 -3.27
N LEU A 126 -2.85 10.55 -4.22
CA LEU A 126 -2.56 11.00 -5.58
C LEU A 126 -3.81 11.26 -6.41
N LEU A 127 -4.79 10.35 -6.43
CA LEU A 127 -5.97 10.50 -7.28
C LEU A 127 -6.78 11.76 -6.91
N PRO A 128 -7.08 12.05 -5.63
CA PRO A 128 -7.81 13.27 -5.27
C PRO A 128 -6.99 14.53 -5.51
N LEU A 129 -5.67 14.48 -5.27
CA LEU A 129 -4.77 15.61 -5.50
C LEU A 129 -4.73 16.00 -6.98
N ILE A 130 -4.51 15.02 -7.87
CA ILE A 130 -4.49 15.25 -9.33
C ILE A 130 -5.84 15.79 -9.78
N ALA A 131 -6.95 15.18 -9.36
CA ALA A 131 -8.28 15.65 -9.73
C ALA A 131 -8.59 17.07 -9.23
N ASN A 132 -8.08 17.45 -8.05
CA ASN A 132 -8.22 18.79 -7.51
C ASN A 132 -7.39 19.84 -8.26
N ILE A 133 -6.13 19.53 -8.60
CA ILE A 133 -5.23 20.46 -9.32
C ILE A 133 -5.74 20.68 -10.75
N THR A 134 -6.14 19.60 -11.43
CA THR A 134 -6.60 19.64 -12.83
C THR A 134 -8.08 20.03 -12.98
N LYS A 135 -8.80 20.20 -11.86
CA LYS A 135 -10.25 20.45 -11.84
C LYS A 135 -11.04 19.42 -12.67
N MET A 136 -10.65 18.15 -12.58
CA MET A 136 -11.25 17.06 -13.35
C MET A 136 -12.75 16.93 -13.12
N LYS A 137 -13.50 16.74 -14.21
CA LYS A 137 -14.90 16.30 -14.14
C LYS A 137 -14.98 14.84 -13.71
N GLY A 138 -16.16 14.38 -13.28
CA GLY A 138 -16.38 13.02 -12.77
C GLY A 138 -15.89 11.93 -13.72
N LEU A 139 -16.24 12.01 -15.01
CA LEU A 139 -15.81 11.02 -16.01
C LEU A 139 -14.29 10.95 -16.16
N GLY A 140 -13.61 12.11 -16.21
CA GLY A 140 -12.15 12.16 -16.32
C GLY A 140 -11.45 11.53 -15.11
N ALA A 141 -11.97 11.78 -13.90
CA ALA A 141 -11.46 11.16 -12.68
C ALA A 141 -11.68 9.63 -12.65
N ILE A 142 -12.82 9.14 -13.15
CA ILE A 142 -13.06 7.70 -13.29
C ILE A 142 -12.06 7.07 -14.24
N ILE A 143 -11.86 7.66 -15.44
CA ILE A 143 -10.91 7.14 -16.44
C ILE A 143 -9.49 7.12 -15.86
N LEU A 144 -9.04 8.21 -15.24
CA LEU A 144 -7.74 8.26 -14.57
C LEU A 144 -7.60 7.16 -13.52
N SER A 145 -8.62 6.99 -12.68
CA SER A 145 -8.60 6.00 -11.61
C SER A 145 -8.55 4.57 -12.15
N LEU A 146 -9.28 4.27 -13.22
CA LEU A 146 -9.24 2.96 -13.87
C LEU A 146 -7.85 2.68 -14.47
N ILE A 147 -7.26 3.65 -15.15
CA ILE A 147 -5.88 3.53 -15.68
C ILE A 147 -4.91 3.26 -14.53
N TYR A 148 -4.99 4.05 -13.46
CA TYR A 148 -4.16 3.89 -12.27
C TYR A 148 -4.28 2.49 -11.66
N GLY A 149 -5.52 2.02 -11.46
CA GLY A 149 -5.79 0.69 -10.94
C GLY A 149 -5.28 -0.42 -11.85
N MET A 150 -5.46 -0.30 -13.16
CA MET A 150 -4.91 -1.25 -14.14
C MET A 150 -3.38 -1.30 -14.06
N THR A 151 -2.71 -0.14 -13.99
CA THR A 151 -1.26 -0.09 -13.82
C THR A 151 -0.81 -0.79 -12.54
N CYS A 152 -1.47 -0.53 -11.40
CA CYS A 152 -1.12 -1.20 -10.14
C CYS A 152 -1.34 -2.72 -10.21
N MET A 153 -2.43 -3.17 -10.83
CA MET A 153 -2.71 -4.59 -11.02
C MET A 153 -1.72 -5.27 -11.96
N SER A 154 -1.34 -4.62 -13.06
CA SER A 154 -0.32 -5.12 -13.98
C SER A 154 1.04 -5.24 -13.30
N LEU A 155 1.44 -4.24 -12.50
CA LEU A 155 2.68 -4.30 -11.71
C LEU A 155 2.64 -5.45 -10.69
N LEU A 156 1.52 -5.63 -9.97
CA LEU A 156 1.36 -6.74 -9.05
C LEU A 156 1.49 -8.09 -9.77
N TYR A 157 0.88 -8.23 -10.93
CA TYR A 157 0.97 -9.45 -11.74
C TYR A 157 2.41 -9.75 -12.17
N VAL A 158 3.13 -8.76 -12.72
CA VAL A 158 4.53 -8.91 -13.15
C VAL A 158 5.43 -9.30 -11.99
N VAL A 159 5.29 -8.60 -10.86
CA VAL A 159 6.09 -8.85 -9.65
C VAL A 159 5.81 -10.23 -9.06
N LEU A 160 4.55 -10.69 -9.04
CA LEU A 160 4.21 -12.03 -8.54
C LEU A 160 4.81 -13.16 -9.39
N GLN A 161 5.17 -12.89 -10.64
CA GLN A 161 5.92 -13.83 -11.48
C GLN A 161 7.43 -13.84 -11.18
N GLY A 162 7.89 -13.00 -10.26
CA GLY A 162 9.31 -12.82 -9.95
C GLY A 162 10.06 -11.96 -10.95
N ASN A 163 9.35 -11.29 -11.87
CA ASN A 163 9.95 -10.42 -12.87
C ASN A 163 10.08 -8.98 -12.35
N SER A 164 11.22 -8.35 -12.60
CA SER A 164 11.41 -6.92 -12.37
C SER A 164 10.57 -6.09 -13.36
N PRO A 165 9.90 -5.01 -12.92
CA PRO A 165 9.19 -4.10 -13.81
C PRO A 165 10.11 -3.04 -14.46
N PHE A 166 11.42 -3.08 -14.19
CA PHE A 166 12.43 -2.16 -14.73
C PHE A 166 13.09 -2.68 -16.00
#